data_AF-A0A7C3RFM1-F1
#
_entry.id   AF-A0A7C3RFM1-F1
#
_cell.length_a   1.000
_cell.length_b   1.000
_cell.length_c   1.000
_cell.angle_alpha   90.00
_cell.angle_beta   90.00
_cell.angle_gamma   90.00
#
_symmetry.space_group_name_H-M   'P 1'
#
loop_
_entity.id
_entity.type
_entity.pdbx_description
1 polymer ?
#
loop_
_entity_poly.entity_id
_entity_poly.type
_entity_poly.pdbx_seq_one_letter_code
_entity_poly.pdbx_strand_id
1 'polypeptide(L)' 'MKNKHYIKCDYCKAKAVVNFQKIWVKFIIDKNGEYKQDNNFYGAEFEQPTEEDNVHLCKRHLKEFLKGEI' A
#
# COMPACT_ATOMS: atom_id res chain seq x y z
N MET A 1 5.53 -3.28 32.54
CA MET A 1 6.02 -2.70 31.26
C MET A 1 5.02 -3.08 30.17
N LYS A 2 4.35 -2.12 29.53
CA LYS A 2 3.39 -2.42 28.45
C LYS A 2 4.19 -2.97 27.27
N ASN A 3 4.08 -4.27 27.00
CA ASN A 3 4.51 -4.86 25.74
C ASN A 3 3.72 -4.13 24.64
N LYS A 4 4.31 -3.09 24.04
CA LYS A 4 3.76 -2.43 22.87
C LYS A 4 3.87 -3.43 21.73
N HIS A 5 2.87 -4.29 21.61
CA HIS A 5 2.64 -5.07 20.40
C HIS A 5 2.54 -4.05 19.26
N TYR A 6 3.59 -3.99 18.46
CA TYR A 6 3.62 -3.16 17.26
C TYR A 6 3.33 -4.05 16.08
N ILE A 7 2.62 -3.49 15.10
CA ILE A 7 2.37 -4.19 13.86
C ILE A 7 3.68 -4.23 13.05
N LYS A 8 3.98 -5.40 12.50
CA LYS A 8 5.20 -5.66 11.75
C LYS A 8 4.97 -5.33 10.28
N CYS A 9 6.02 -4.87 9.63
CA CYS A 9 6.04 -4.72 8.19
C CYS A 9 5.94 -6.10 7.53
N ASP A 10 5.11 -6.20 6.51
CA ASP A 10 4.83 -7.49 5.86
C ASP A 10 6.09 -8.08 5.20
N TYR A 11 6.94 -7.22 4.63
CA TYR A 11 8.13 -7.59 3.85
C TYR A 11 9.40 -7.87 4.68
N CYS A 12 9.61 -7.19 5.82
CA CYS A 12 10.85 -7.36 6.60
C CYS A 12 10.68 -7.53 8.10
N LYS A 13 9.44 -7.62 8.60
CA LYS A 13 9.11 -7.77 10.03
C LYS A 13 9.59 -6.64 10.95
N ALA A 14 10.23 -5.59 10.42
CA ALA A 14 10.51 -4.36 11.15
C ALA A 14 9.21 -3.66 11.57
N LYS A 15 9.28 -2.68 12.47
CA LYS A 15 8.10 -1.92 12.88
C LYS A 15 7.46 -1.19 11.68
N ALA A 16 6.18 -1.45 11.43
CA ALA A 16 5.40 -0.73 10.44
C ALA A 16 5.14 0.72 10.91
N VAL A 17 5.05 1.64 9.94
CA VAL A 17 4.75 3.06 10.16
C VAL A 17 3.49 3.51 9.45
N VAL A 18 2.98 2.70 8.52
CA VAL A 18 1.70 2.90 7.83
C VAL A 18 0.90 1.61 7.85
N ASN A 19 -0.42 1.76 7.81
CA ASN A 19 -1.38 0.70 7.57
C ASN A 19 -2.22 1.16 6.37
N PHE A 20 -2.10 0.48 5.23
CA PHE A 20 -2.94 0.71 4.07
C PHE A 20 -4.05 -0.31 4.03
N GLN A 21 -5.27 0.17 3.91
CA GLN A 21 -6.45 -0.66 3.80
C GLN A 21 -7.03 -0.47 2.41
N LYS A 22 -6.96 -1.53 1.58
CA LYS A 22 -7.40 -1.58 0.16
C LYS A 22 -6.87 -0.46 -0.73
N ILE A 23 -5.94 -0.79 -1.62
CA ILE A 23 -5.37 0.17 -2.59
C ILE A 23 -5.90 -0.16 -3.98
N TRP A 24 -6.88 0.62 -4.45
CA TRP A 24 -7.33 0.57 -5.84
C TRP A 24 -6.41 1.41 -6.70
N VAL A 25 -5.52 0.76 -7.46
CA VAL A 25 -4.67 1.44 -8.45
C VAL A 25 -5.30 1.27 -9.83
N LYS A 26 -5.66 2.40 -10.45
CA LYS A 26 -6.12 2.41 -11.84
C LYS A 26 -4.92 2.57 -12.77
N PHE A 27 -4.85 1.71 -13.78
CA PHE A 27 -3.87 1.82 -14.86
C PHE A 27 -4.55 2.31 -16.14
N ILE A 28 -3.87 3.17 -16.88
CA ILE A 28 -4.20 3.49 -18.26
C ILE A 28 -3.45 2.50 -19.13
N ILE A 29 -4.18 1.80 -20.00
CA ILE A 29 -3.58 0.92 -21.01
C ILE A 29 -3.49 1.74 -22.29
N ASP A 30 -2.29 1.90 -22.84
CA ASP A 30 -2.12 2.59 -24.11
C ASP A 30 -2.45 1.69 -25.32
N LYS A 31 -2.46 2.29 -26.52
CA LYS A 31 -2.79 1.58 -27.77
C LYS A 31 -1.85 0.41 -28.11
N ASN A 32 -0.69 0.33 -27.46
CA ASN A 32 0.29 -0.74 -27.63
C ASN A 32 0.16 -1.82 -26.54
N GLY A 33 -0.78 -1.67 -25.61
CA GLY A 33 -0.97 -2.57 -24.47
C GLY A 33 -0.04 -2.29 -23.29
N GLU A 34 0.71 -1.18 -23.31
CA GLU A 34 1.58 -0.82 -22.18
C GLU A 34 0.76 -0.19 -21.05
N TYR A 35 1.03 -0.65 -19.83
CA TYR A 35 0.41 -0.11 -18.62
C TYR A 35 1.13 1.16 -18.19
N LYS A 36 0.38 2.24 -17.99
CA LYS A 36 0.84 3.50 -17.39
C LYS A 36 0.00 3.78 -16.16
N GLN A 37 0.67 4.14 -15.06
CA GLN A 37 -0.03 4.49 -13.83
C GLN A 37 -0.86 5.75 -14.04
N ASP A 38 -2.14 5.71 -13.68
CA ASP A 38 -3.00 6.90 -13.68
C ASP A 38 -2.73 7.73 -12.42
N ASN A 39 -1.76 8.64 -12.50
CA ASN A 39 -1.39 9.51 -11.38
C ASN A 39 -2.51 10.48 -10.96
N ASN A 40 -3.59 10.59 -11.74
CA ASN A 40 -4.76 11.41 -11.42
C ASN A 40 -5.86 10.61 -10.71
N PHE A 41 -5.79 9.27 -10.69
CA PHE A 41 -6.75 8.42 -10.01
C PHE A 41 -6.27 8.08 -8.60
N TYR A 42 -6.35 9.07 -7.72
CA TYR A 42 -6.45 8.84 -6.27
C TYR A 42 -7.93 8.86 -5.86
N GLY A 43 -8.77 8.13 -6.62
CA GLY A 43 -10.20 8.01 -6.36
C GLY A 43 -10.42 7.30 -5.04
N ALA A 44 -10.58 8.09 -3.98
CA ALA A 44 -10.74 7.62 -2.63
C ALA A 44 -12.18 7.15 -2.39
N GLU A 45 -12.56 6.00 -2.96
CA GLU A 45 -13.69 5.24 -2.45
C GLU A 45 -13.20 4.48 -1.22
N PHE A 46 -13.36 5.12 -0.06
CA PHE A 46 -13.09 4.51 1.24
C PHE A 46 -14.18 3.47 1.53
N GLU A 47 -13.90 2.20 1.22
CA GLU A 47 -14.65 1.09 1.80
C GLU A 47 -14.33 0.96 3.30
N GLN A 48 -15.31 0.51 4.10
CA GLN A 48 -15.10 0.35 5.54
C GLN A 48 -14.02 -0.68 5.86
N PRO A 49 -13.24 -0.47 6.94
CA PRO A 49 -12.21 -1.39 7.35
C PRO A 49 -12.69 -2.82 7.59
N THR A 50 -12.22 -3.81 6.83
CA THR A 50 -12.56 -5.24 7.05
C THR A 50 -11.52 -6.01 7.87
N GLU A 51 -10.47 -5.35 8.38
CA GLU A 51 -9.32 -5.92 9.14
C GLU A 51 -8.49 -7.03 8.45
N GLU A 52 -8.99 -7.63 7.36
CA GLU A 52 -8.41 -8.83 6.74
C GLU A 52 -7.38 -8.55 5.61
N ASP A 53 -7.32 -7.34 5.05
CA ASP A 53 -6.47 -7.01 3.88
C ASP A 53 -5.61 -5.75 4.06
N ASN A 54 -5.02 -5.61 5.24
CA ASN A 54 -4.20 -4.45 5.59
C ASN A 54 -2.73 -4.67 5.23
N VAL A 55 -2.17 -3.79 4.39
CA VAL A 55 -0.74 -3.77 4.06
C VAL A 55 0.00 -2.87 5.06
N HIS A 56 0.92 -3.46 5.80
CA HIS A 56 1.72 -2.80 6.81
C HIS A 56 3.14 -2.59 6.31
N LEU A 57 3.55 -1.33 6.10
CA LEU A 57 4.87 -1.02 5.57
C LEU A 57 5.74 -0.27 6.57
N CYS A 58 7.03 -0.61 6.60
CA CYS A 58 8.05 0.22 7.24
C CYS A 58 8.46 1.36 6.29
N LYS A 59 9.24 2.34 6.79
CA LYS A 59 9.65 3.51 5.99
C LYS A 59 10.34 3.18 4.67
N ARG A 60 11.07 2.06 4.60
CA ARG A 60 11.77 1.62 3.38
C ARG A 60 10.77 1.10 2.35
N HIS A 61 10.00 0.07 2.71
CA HIS A 61 9.02 -0.53 1.81
C HIS A 61 7.90 0.44 1.42
N LEU A 62 7.57 1.44 2.24
CA LEU A 62 6.68 2.52 1.81
C LEU A 62 7.23 3.29 0.60
N LYS A 63 8.54 3.56 0.54
CA LYS A 63 9.14 4.26 -0.60
C LYS A 63 9.15 3.40 -1.87
N GLU A 64 9.42 2.10 -1.73
CA GLU A 64 9.39 1.14 -2.83
C GLU A 64 7.95 1.00 -3.36
N PHE A 65 6.98 0.87 -2.45
CA PHE A 65 5.55 0.80 -2.78
C PHE A 65 5.07 2.02 -3.56
N LEU A 66 5.41 3.24 -3.11
CA LEU A 66 5.03 4.48 -3.80
C LEU A 66 5.65 4.63 -5.19
N LYS A 67 6.71 3.86 -5.51
CA LYS A 67 7.31 3.80 -6.84
C LYS A 67 6.81 2.63 -7.68
N GLY A 68 5.94 1.78 -7.13
CA GLY A 68 5.48 0.55 -7.78
C GLY A 68 6.56 -0.54 -7.87
N GLU A 69 7.58 -0.51 -7.00
CA GLU A 69 8.66 -1.51 -6.95
C GLU A 69 8.27 -2.76 -6.13
N ILE A 70 7.19 -2.71 -5.34
CA ILE A 70 6.59 -3.81 -4.56
C ILE A 70 5.08 -3.72 -4.49
#